data_AF-A0A438WIH8-F1
#
_entry.id   AF-A0A438WIH8-F1
#
_cell.length_a   1.000
_cell.length_b   1.000
_cell.length_c   1.000
_cell.angle_alpha   90.00
_cell.angle_beta   90.00
_cell.angle_gamma   90.00
#
_symmetry.space_group_name_H-M   'P 1'
#
loop_
_entity.id
_entity.type
_entity.pdbx_description
1 polymer ?
#
loop_
_entity_poly.entity_id
_entity_poly.type
_entity_poly.pdbx_seq_one_letter_code
_entity_poly.pdbx_strand_id
1 'polypeptide(L)'
;FLLAVAGFVVCQNAVGISIASLLGVNPLMGLLGGSIALVGGHGTSAAWANFFTQAPYNFSSSLEVGMACATFGLVSGGIIGGPVAKYLISKYKLEPKDTKEKDTLEGVVSKGFETPKEQRLITASSFVETLALIAIALLVGTFLSHLMPKSFTLPTFVWCLFVGVILRNV
;
A
#
# COMPACT_ATOMS: atom_id res chain seq x y z
N PHE A 1 -5.10 12.28 -9.48
CA PHE A 1 -4.95 11.25 -8.43
C PHE A 1 -3.49 11.13 -7.96
N LEU A 2 -2.55 10.68 -8.80
CA LEU A 2 -1.13 10.49 -8.41
C LEU A 2 -0.48 11.72 -7.76
N LEU A 3 -0.64 12.91 -8.32
CA LEU A 3 -0.11 14.16 -7.75
C LEU A 3 -0.63 14.45 -6.34
N ALA A 4 -1.91 14.14 -6.09
CA ALA A 4 -2.51 14.34 -4.77
C ALA A 4 -1.92 13.37 -3.74
N VAL A 5 -1.76 12.09 -4.11
CA VAL A 5 -1.13 11.07 -3.25
C VAL A 5 0.32 11.42 -2.97
N ALA A 6 1.09 11.80 -3.99
CA ALA A 6 2.47 12.22 -3.84
C ALA A 6 2.60 13.44 -2.91
N GLY A 7 1.73 14.45 -3.08
CA GLY A 7 1.67 15.61 -2.19
C GLY A 7 1.34 15.22 -0.74
N PHE A 8 0.41 14.30 -0.54
CA PHE A 8 0.06 13.81 0.79
C PHE A 8 1.21 13.05 1.46
N VAL A 9 1.94 12.22 0.71
CA VAL A 9 3.13 11.51 1.20
C VAL A 9 4.22 12.50 1.65
N VAL A 10 4.48 13.54 0.86
CA VAL A 10 5.45 14.59 1.22
C VAL A 10 5.01 15.32 2.49
N CYS A 11 3.73 15.71 2.58
CA CYS A 11 3.16 16.36 3.75
C CYS A 11 3.29 15.47 4.99
N GLN A 12 2.98 14.19 4.87
CA GLN A 12 3.05 13.23 5.96
C GLN A 12 4.48 13.03 6.46
N ASN A 13 5.47 12.97 5.56
CA ASN A 13 6.87 12.90 5.94
C ASN A 13 7.32 14.17 6.66
N ALA A 14 6.93 15.35 6.15
CA ALA A 14 7.26 16.62 6.78
C ALA A 14 6.66 16.70 8.19
N VAL A 15 5.38 16.35 8.37
CA VAL A 15 4.69 16.36 9.66
C VAL A 15 5.31 15.33 10.62
N GLY A 16 5.54 14.09 10.16
CA GLY A 16 6.12 13.03 10.97
C GLY A 16 7.53 13.38 11.47
N ILE A 17 8.40 13.84 10.58
CA ILE A 17 9.76 14.31 10.92
C ILE A 17 9.70 15.49 11.90
N SER A 18 8.81 16.45 11.66
CA SER A 18 8.69 17.65 12.49
C SER A 18 8.26 17.29 13.92
N ILE A 19 7.23 16.44 14.07
CA ILE A 19 6.75 16.00 15.39
C ILE A 19 7.85 15.20 16.11
N ALA A 20 8.51 14.28 15.42
CA ALA A 20 9.61 13.50 16.00
C ALA A 20 10.74 14.42 16.50
N SER A 21 11.12 15.41 15.69
CA SER A 21 12.17 16.37 16.06
C SER A 21 11.77 17.25 17.25
N LEU A 22 10.52 17.71 17.29
CA LEU A 22 9.99 18.50 18.41
C LEU A 22 9.93 17.72 19.72
N LEU A 23 9.67 16.42 19.66
CA LEU A 23 9.68 15.52 20.81
C LEU A 23 11.09 15.07 21.21
N GLY A 24 12.12 15.50 20.49
CA GLY A 24 13.52 15.12 20.75
C GLY A 24 13.84 13.65 20.45
N VAL A 25 13.02 12.98 19.65
CA VAL A 25 13.20 11.58 19.23
C VAL A 25 13.76 11.50 17.81
N ASN A 26 14.24 10.32 17.40
CA ASN A 26 14.87 10.14 16.10
C ASN A 26 13.89 10.49 14.95
N PRO A 27 14.25 11.40 14.02
CA PRO A 27 13.39 11.75 12.88
C PRO A 27 12.99 10.58 11.98
N LEU A 28 13.79 9.50 11.93
CA LEU A 28 13.45 8.26 11.23
C LEU A 28 12.19 7.61 11.79
N MET A 29 11.94 7.77 13.09
CA MET A 29 10.71 7.30 13.72
C MET A 29 9.48 8.02 13.14
N GLY A 30 9.64 9.31 12.79
CA GLY A 30 8.61 10.09 12.09
C GLY A 30 8.35 9.64 10.65
N LEU A 31 9.39 9.19 9.93
CA LEU A 31 9.25 8.60 8.59
C LEU A 31 8.60 7.21 8.64
N LEU A 32 9.09 6.36 9.55
CA LEU A 32 8.58 5.00 9.76
C LEU A 32 7.14 5.02 10.24
N GLY A 33 6.80 5.89 11.19
CA GLY A 33 5.42 6.09 11.65
C GLY A 33 4.55 6.92 10.72
N GLY A 34 5.15 7.53 9.70
CA GLY A 34 4.50 8.34 8.67
C GLY A 34 4.16 7.52 7.44
N SER A 35 4.63 7.98 6.27
CA SER A 35 4.24 7.40 4.98
C SER A 35 4.65 5.94 4.82
N ILE A 36 5.78 5.51 5.40
CA ILE A 36 6.28 4.14 5.25
C ILE A 36 5.27 3.14 5.82
N ALA A 37 4.73 3.41 7.00
CA ALA A 37 3.71 2.58 7.63
C ALA A 37 2.28 2.92 7.20
N LEU A 38 1.88 4.19 7.22
CA LEU A 38 0.48 4.60 7.08
C LEU A 38 0.00 4.62 5.63
N VAL A 39 0.89 4.80 4.66
CA VAL A 39 0.58 4.66 3.23
C VAL A 39 1.07 3.30 2.71
N GLY A 40 2.28 2.91 3.08
CA GLY A 40 2.91 1.67 2.60
C GLY A 40 2.47 0.39 3.30
N GLY A 41 1.89 0.47 4.50
CA GLY A 41 1.45 -0.68 5.29
C GLY A 41 2.59 -1.58 5.77
N HIS A 42 2.21 -2.74 6.31
CA HIS A 42 3.14 -3.72 6.91
C HIS A 42 4.21 -4.20 5.92
N GLY A 43 3.85 -4.39 4.65
CA GLY A 43 4.79 -4.83 3.62
C GLY A 43 5.92 -3.82 3.38
N THR A 44 5.59 -2.53 3.29
CA THR A 44 6.58 -1.47 3.10
C THR A 44 7.40 -1.25 4.36
N SER A 45 6.76 -1.26 5.55
CA SER A 45 7.48 -1.21 6.84
C SER A 45 8.50 -2.33 6.97
N ALA A 46 8.11 -3.58 6.70
CA ALA A 46 9.02 -4.73 6.79
C ALA A 46 10.15 -4.65 5.76
N ALA A 47 9.84 -4.21 4.53
CA ALA A 47 10.81 -4.09 3.45
C ALA A 47 11.90 -3.04 3.73
N TRP A 48 11.54 -1.93 4.37
CA TRP A 48 12.48 -0.85 4.71
C TRP A 48 13.13 -1.00 6.09
N ALA A 49 12.59 -1.85 6.97
CA ALA A 49 13.12 -2.03 8.32
C ALA A 49 14.63 -2.37 8.33
N ASN A 50 15.03 -3.39 7.58
CA ASN A 50 16.43 -3.82 7.48
C ASN A 50 17.36 -2.75 6.90
N PHE A 51 16.84 -1.85 6.07
CA PHE A 51 17.62 -0.75 5.52
C PHE A 51 17.95 0.28 6.60
N PHE A 52 16.99 0.59 7.48
CA PHE A 52 17.21 1.56 8.55
C PHE A 52 18.00 1.02 9.75
N THR A 53 18.09 -0.30 9.92
CA THR A 53 18.99 -0.88 10.94
C THR A 53 20.46 -0.79 10.54
N GLN A 54 20.76 -0.64 9.25
CA GLN A 54 22.12 -0.56 8.71
C GLN A 54 22.68 0.88 8.76
N ALA A 55 24.00 1.00 8.62
CA ALA A 55 24.66 2.29 8.47
C ALA A 55 24.17 3.02 7.19
N PRO A 56 23.98 4.35 7.20
CA PRO A 56 24.33 5.30 8.28
C PRO A 56 23.25 5.47 9.37
N TYR A 57 22.09 4.84 9.22
CA TYR A 57 20.91 5.13 10.05
C TYR A 57 20.96 4.45 11.42
N ASN A 58 21.47 3.22 11.52
CA ASN A 58 21.68 2.46 12.75
C ASN A 58 20.46 2.47 13.71
N PHE A 59 19.25 2.43 13.16
CA PHE A 59 18.00 2.49 13.93
C PHE A 59 17.44 1.08 14.15
N SER A 60 17.85 0.43 15.24
CA SER A 60 17.56 -0.98 15.52
C SER A 60 16.06 -1.31 15.64
N SER A 61 15.25 -0.41 16.20
CA SER A 61 13.81 -0.62 16.39
C SER A 61 12.96 -0.27 15.16
N SER A 62 13.54 -0.24 13.97
CA SER A 62 12.84 0.15 12.73
C SER A 62 11.63 -0.74 12.43
N LEU A 63 11.77 -2.06 12.59
CA LEU A 63 10.72 -3.03 12.35
C LEU A 63 9.57 -2.89 13.35
N GLU A 64 9.91 -2.79 14.64
CA GLU A 64 8.92 -2.69 15.73
C GLU A 64 8.06 -1.43 15.57
N VAL A 65 8.71 -0.28 15.37
CA VAL A 65 8.02 1.00 15.12
C VAL A 65 7.16 0.91 13.86
N GLY A 66 7.73 0.46 12.74
CA GLY A 66 7.01 0.40 11.47
C GLY A 66 5.78 -0.51 11.51
N MET A 67 5.87 -1.65 12.20
CA MET A 67 4.76 -2.61 12.33
C MET A 67 3.68 -2.13 13.32
N ALA A 68 4.10 -1.51 14.43
CA ALA A 68 3.18 -0.91 15.39
C ALA A 68 2.38 0.23 14.74
N CYS A 69 3.06 1.14 14.05
CA CYS A 69 2.43 2.25 13.35
C CYS A 69 1.52 1.79 12.20
N ALA A 70 1.91 0.77 11.43
CA ALA A 70 1.08 0.26 10.34
C ALA A 70 -0.22 -0.36 10.85
N THR A 71 -0.14 -1.10 11.96
CA THR A 71 -1.31 -1.68 12.63
C THR A 71 -2.24 -0.59 13.18
N PHE A 72 -1.67 0.40 13.87
CA PHE A 72 -2.43 1.55 14.36
C PHE A 72 -3.08 2.33 13.20
N GLY A 73 -2.35 2.53 12.10
CA GLY A 73 -2.84 3.19 10.89
C GLY A 73 -4.04 2.49 10.27
N LEU A 74 -4.00 1.16 10.20
CA LEU A 74 -5.13 0.37 9.70
C LEU A 74 -6.36 0.52 10.60
N VAL A 75 -6.18 0.39 11.93
CA VAL A 75 -7.30 0.51 12.89
C VAL A 75 -7.90 1.91 12.86
N SER A 76 -7.06 2.94 12.99
CA SER A 76 -7.50 4.34 12.96
C SER A 76 -8.12 4.72 11.61
N GLY A 77 -7.54 4.26 10.50
CA GLY A 77 -8.08 4.42 9.15
C GLY A 77 -9.45 3.78 8.98
N GLY A 78 -9.68 2.59 9.54
CA GLY A 78 -10.98 1.94 9.55
C GLY A 78 -12.03 2.73 10.35
N ILE A 79 -11.65 3.21 11.54
CA ILE A 79 -12.54 3.98 12.43
C ILE A 79 -12.94 5.32 11.80
N ILE A 80 -12.00 6.02 11.15
CA ILE A 80 -12.24 7.34 10.54
C ILE A 80 -12.89 7.20 9.16
N GLY A 81 -12.51 6.18 8.39
CA GLY A 81 -12.96 5.99 7.01
C GLY A 81 -14.47 5.81 6.89
N GLY A 82 -15.09 5.03 7.80
CA GLY A 82 -16.54 4.79 7.78
C GLY A 82 -17.38 6.07 7.93
N PRO A 83 -17.20 6.86 9.00
CA PRO A 83 -17.88 8.14 9.18
C PRO A 83 -17.62 9.13 8.04
N VAL A 84 -16.39 9.24 7.55
CA VAL A 84 -16.04 10.15 6.44
C VAL A 84 -16.74 9.72 5.15
N ALA A 85 -16.75 8.41 4.84
CA ALA A 85 -17.47 7.89 3.68
C ALA A 85 -18.98 8.19 3.78
N LYS A 86 -19.59 7.94 4.94
CA LYS A 86 -21.01 8.24 5.18
C LYS A 86 -21.31 9.73 5.00
N TYR A 87 -20.46 10.61 5.54
CA TYR A 87 -20.61 12.05 5.39
C TYR A 87 -20.55 12.48 3.92
N LEU A 88 -19.57 11.99 3.16
CA LEU A 88 -19.42 12.31 1.74
C LEU A 88 -20.60 11.79 0.90
N ILE A 89 -21.04 10.56 1.14
CA ILE A 89 -22.21 9.97 0.46
C ILE A 89 -23.46 10.81 0.73
N SER A 90 -23.72 11.15 2.00
CA SER A 90 -24.90 11.93 2.38
C SER A 90 -24.85 13.37 1.86
N LYS A 91 -23.68 14.02 1.90
CA LYS A 91 -23.51 15.41 1.46
C LYS A 91 -23.64 15.58 -0.05
N TYR A 92 -23.02 14.69 -0.82
CA TYR A 92 -23.04 14.77 -2.28
C TYR A 92 -24.16 13.94 -2.91
N LYS A 93 -25.03 13.32 -2.10
CA LYS A 93 -26.12 12.44 -2.54
C LYS A 93 -25.63 11.42 -3.57
N LEU A 94 -24.55 10.72 -3.23
CA LEU A 94 -23.95 9.73 -4.11
C LEU A 94 -24.90 8.54 -4.25
N GLU A 95 -25.62 8.48 -5.36
CA GLU A 95 -26.48 7.36 -5.69
C GLU A 95 -25.68 6.30 -6.48
N PRO A 96 -25.91 5.01 -6.23
CA PRO A 96 -25.38 3.96 -7.09
C PRO A 96 -25.91 4.19 -8.52
N LYS A 97 -25.03 4.39 -9.49
CA LYS A 97 -25.42 4.33 -10.91
C LYS A 97 -25.93 2.92 -11.20
N ASP A 98 -27.22 2.83 -11.52
CA ASP A 98 -27.95 1.67 -12.04
C ASP A 98 -27.87 0.38 -11.21
N THR A 99 -28.68 0.31 -10.15
CA THR A 99 -29.09 -0.97 -9.56
C THR A 99 -30.44 -1.41 -10.15
N LYS A 100 -30.40 -1.96 -11.37
CA LYS A 100 -31.50 -2.78 -11.93
C LYS A 100 -31.35 -4.28 -11.65
N GLU A 101 -30.52 -4.66 -10.67
CA GLU A 101 -30.50 -6.02 -10.13
C GLU A 101 -30.62 -5.93 -8.61
N LYS A 102 -31.86 -6.08 -8.13
CA LYS A 102 -32.15 -6.54 -6.77
C LYS A 102 -31.91 -8.06 -6.72
N ASP A 103 -31.65 -8.54 -5.51
CA ASP A 103 -31.29 -9.89 -5.06
C ASP A 103 -29.81 -10.24 -5.25
N THR A 104 -29.00 -10.49 -4.22
CA THR A 104 -29.28 -11.17 -2.95
C THR A 104 -28.14 -10.87 -1.94
N LEU A 105 -28.54 -10.74 -0.65
CA LEU A 105 -27.81 -11.13 0.57
C LEU A 105 -26.46 -10.47 0.94
N GLU A 106 -26.49 -9.85 2.12
CA GLU A 106 -25.46 -9.80 3.18
C GLU A 106 -23.97 -9.83 2.78
N GLY A 107 -23.27 -8.71 2.99
CA GLY A 107 -21.81 -8.69 3.00
C GLY A 107 -21.22 -7.29 2.87
N VAL A 108 -20.79 -6.73 3.99
CA VAL A 108 -19.98 -5.51 4.05
C VAL A 108 -18.61 -5.80 3.42
N VAL A 109 -18.44 -5.58 2.11
CA VAL A 109 -17.13 -5.27 1.50
C VAL A 109 -17.34 -4.42 0.24
N SER A 110 -16.90 -3.17 0.33
CA SER A 110 -16.39 -2.30 -0.74
C SER A 110 -16.44 -2.86 -2.18
N LYS A 111 -17.40 -2.40 -3.00
CA LYS A 111 -17.25 -2.45 -4.46
C LYS A 111 -16.22 -1.38 -4.87
N GLY A 112 -14.96 -1.78 -4.83
CA GLY A 112 -13.85 -1.05 -5.44
C GLY A 112 -13.97 -1.04 -6.96
N PHE A 113 -13.38 -0.01 -7.56
CA PHE A 113 -13.20 0.23 -8.99
C PHE A 113 -12.85 -1.05 -9.78
N GLU A 114 -13.82 -1.58 -10.53
CA GLU A 114 -13.70 -2.23 -11.83
C GLU A 114 -15.08 -2.81 -12.15
N THR A 115 -15.72 -2.38 -13.23
CA THR A 115 -16.83 -3.13 -13.81
C THR A 115 -16.28 -4.52 -14.21
N PRO A 116 -16.75 -5.64 -13.63
CA PRO A 116 -16.32 -6.95 -14.04
C PRO A 116 -16.87 -7.21 -15.45
N LYS A 117 -16.11 -6.89 -16.49
CA LYS A 117 -16.33 -7.50 -17.79
C LYS A 117 -15.85 -8.94 -17.66
N GLU A 118 -16.83 -9.79 -17.37
CA GLU A 118 -16.74 -11.22 -17.11
C GLU A 118 -16.13 -11.62 -15.78
N GLN A 119 -16.97 -12.23 -14.94
CA GLN A 119 -16.50 -13.08 -13.85
C GLN A 119 -15.73 -14.25 -14.48
N ARG A 120 -14.38 -14.17 -14.55
CA ARG A 120 -13.57 -15.35 -14.85
C ARG A 120 -13.93 -16.40 -13.81
N LEU A 121 -14.52 -17.51 -14.23
CA LEU A 121 -14.77 -18.66 -13.36
C LEU A 121 -13.42 -19.07 -12.75
N ILE A 122 -13.34 -19.24 -11.43
CA ILE A 122 -12.14 -19.77 -10.77
C ILE A 122 -12.02 -21.25 -11.16
N THR A 123 -11.47 -21.47 -12.34
CA THR A 123 -11.17 -22.79 -12.90
C THR A 123 -9.70 -23.09 -12.61
N ALA A 124 -9.33 -24.37 -12.55
CA ALA A 124 -7.93 -24.77 -12.37
C ALA A 124 -7.00 -24.06 -13.38
N SER A 125 -7.45 -23.88 -14.64
CA SER A 125 -6.70 -23.16 -15.67
C SER A 125 -6.42 -21.70 -15.31
N SER A 126 -7.44 -20.93 -14.90
CA SER A 126 -7.26 -19.52 -14.55
C SER A 126 -6.42 -19.32 -13.28
N PHE A 127 -6.50 -20.28 -12.35
CA PHE A 127 -5.64 -20.29 -11.17
C PHE A 127 -4.17 -20.52 -11.53
N VAL A 128 -3.89 -21.53 -12.37
CA VAL A 128 -2.53 -21.83 -12.83
C VAL A 128 -1.96 -20.68 -13.65
N GLU A 129 -2.75 -20.05 -14.53
CA GLU A 129 -2.35 -18.85 -15.29
C GLU A 129 -1.98 -17.69 -14.35
N THR A 130 -2.81 -17.43 -13.33
CA THR A 130 -2.53 -16.38 -12.33
C THR A 130 -1.26 -16.68 -11.55
N LEU A 131 -1.06 -17.95 -11.14
CA LEU A 131 0.15 -18.37 -10.43
C LEU A 131 1.40 -18.23 -11.31
N ALA A 132 1.29 -18.57 -12.59
CA ALA A 132 2.37 -18.40 -13.56
C ALA A 132 2.74 -16.92 -13.74
N LEU A 133 1.74 -16.03 -13.88
CA LEU A 133 1.98 -14.59 -13.97
C LEU A 133 2.65 -14.02 -12.71
N ILE A 134 2.22 -14.46 -11.52
CA ILE A 134 2.88 -14.10 -10.25
C ILE A 134 4.33 -14.61 -10.23
N ALA A 135 4.56 -15.86 -10.62
CA ALA A 135 5.90 -16.45 -10.64
C ALA A 135 6.84 -15.71 -11.61
N ILE A 136 6.35 -15.34 -12.80
CA ILE A 136 7.11 -14.55 -13.77
C ILE A 136 7.41 -13.15 -13.21
N ALA A 137 6.42 -12.49 -12.59
CA ALA A 137 6.62 -11.18 -11.96
C ALA A 137 7.68 -11.21 -10.86
N LEU A 138 7.68 -12.26 -10.03
CA LEU A 138 8.70 -12.48 -9.00
C LEU A 138 10.07 -12.79 -9.59
N LEU A 139 10.15 -13.70 -10.57
CA LEU A 139 11.42 -14.10 -11.19
C LEU A 139 12.10 -12.91 -11.87
N VAL A 140 11.38 -12.22 -12.74
CA VAL A 140 11.93 -11.08 -13.49
C VAL A 140 12.17 -9.88 -12.57
N GLY A 141 11.26 -9.63 -11.62
CA GLY A 141 11.40 -8.51 -10.66
C GLY A 141 12.60 -8.68 -9.73
N THR A 142 12.82 -9.89 -9.21
CA THR A 142 14.01 -10.20 -8.37
C THR A 142 15.30 -10.11 -9.17
N PHE A 143 15.32 -10.65 -10.40
CA PHE A 143 16.47 -10.53 -11.29
C PHE A 143 16.81 -9.06 -11.59
N LEU A 144 15.81 -8.25 -11.91
CA LEU A 144 15.99 -6.82 -12.15
C LEU A 144 16.50 -6.09 -10.90
N SER A 145 15.96 -6.42 -9.72
CA SER A 145 16.43 -5.86 -8.45
C SER A 145 17.92 -6.11 -8.19
N HIS A 146 18.48 -7.24 -8.65
CA HIS A 146 19.90 -7.57 -8.50
C HIS A 146 20.79 -6.86 -9.53
N LEU A 147 20.26 -6.55 -10.71
CA LEU A 147 21.00 -5.88 -11.78
C LEU A 147 21.16 -4.37 -11.52
N MET A 148 20.26 -3.79 -10.71
CA MET A 148 20.26 -2.35 -10.44
C MET A 148 21.41 -1.91 -9.52
N PRO A 149 22.00 -0.73 -9.79
CA PRO A 149 23.12 -0.22 -9.00
C PRO A 149 22.67 0.11 -7.57
N LYS A 150 23.58 -0.04 -6.61
CA LYS A 150 23.33 0.23 -5.18
C LYS A 150 22.86 1.67 -4.90
N SER A 151 23.19 2.63 -5.77
CA SER A 151 22.75 4.02 -5.70
C SER A 151 21.23 4.17 -5.89
N PHE A 152 20.56 3.20 -6.51
CA PHE A 152 19.12 3.20 -6.70
C PHE A 152 18.48 2.17 -5.78
N THR A 153 18.35 2.54 -4.51
CA THR A 153 17.91 1.63 -3.45
C THR A 153 16.39 1.57 -3.38
N LEU A 154 15.82 0.48 -3.89
CA LEU A 154 14.40 0.14 -3.72
C LEU A 154 14.27 -1.29 -3.22
N PRO A 155 13.30 -1.59 -2.35
CA PRO A 155 13.02 -2.96 -1.98
C PRO A 155 12.62 -3.83 -3.18
N THR A 156 13.02 -5.10 -3.14
CA THR A 156 12.80 -6.06 -4.23
C THR A 156 11.33 -6.17 -4.65
N PHE A 157 10.38 -6.07 -3.71
CA PHE A 157 8.95 -6.17 -4.03
C PHE A 157 8.47 -5.05 -4.97
N VAL A 158 9.09 -3.87 -4.95
CA VAL A 158 8.74 -2.75 -5.83
C VAL A 158 9.05 -3.11 -7.29
N TRP A 159 10.16 -3.80 -7.53
CA TRP A 159 10.52 -4.32 -8.85
C TRP A 159 9.56 -5.41 -9.32
N CYS A 160 9.16 -6.31 -8.42
CA CYS A 160 8.16 -7.33 -8.72
C CYS A 160 6.80 -6.70 -9.07
N LEU A 161 6.37 -5.66 -8.34
CA LEU A 161 5.15 -4.91 -8.64
C LEU A 161 5.24 -4.22 -10.00
N PHE A 162 6.38 -3.61 -10.33
CA PHE A 162 6.59 -2.96 -11.62
C PHE A 162 6.44 -3.93 -12.78
N VAL A 163 7.07 -5.11 -12.70
CA VAL A 163 6.90 -6.17 -13.71
C VAL A 163 5.45 -6.64 -13.78
N GLY A 164 4.79 -6.84 -12.63
CA GLY A 164 3.38 -7.22 -12.58
C GLY A 164 2.46 -6.20 -13.24
N VAL A 165 2.73 -4.91 -13.09
CA VAL A 165 1.99 -3.84 -13.78
C VAL A 165 2.19 -3.94 -15.29
N ILE A 166 3.42 -4.19 -15.77
CA ILE A 166 3.67 -4.37 -17.21
C ILE A 166 2.88 -5.59 -17.73
N LEU A 167 3.01 -6.74 -17.08
CA LEU A 167 2.32 -7.98 -17.50
C LEU A 167 0.79 -7.84 -17.51
N ARG A 168 0.22 -7.01 -16.63
CA ARG A 168 -1.23 -6.75 -16.63
C ARG A 168 -1.69 -5.84 -17.78
N ASN A 169 -0.81 -5.00 -18.31
CA ASN A 169 -1.15 -3.98 -19.31
C ASN A 169 -0.73 -4.35 -20.74
N VAL A 170 0.02 -5.43 -20.92
CA VAL A 170 0.35 -6.05 -22.22
C VAL A 170 -0.67 -7.13 -22.52
#